data_AF-B6ATT8-F1
#
_entry.id   AF-B6ATT8-F1
#
_cell.length_a   1.000
_cell.length_b   1.000
_cell.length_c   1.000
_cell.angle_alpha   90.00
_cell.angle_beta   90.00
_cell.angle_gamma   90.00
#
_symmetry.space_group_name_H-M   'P 1'
#
loop_
_entity.id
_entity.type
_entity.pdbx_description
1 polymer ?
#
loop_
_entity_poly.entity_id
_entity_poly.type
_entity_poly.pdbx_seq_one_letter_code
_entity_poly.pdbx_strand_id
1 'polypeptide(L)'
;MLWQALTFQLGYNATLVTLGATLLGVAAGVTGTFLFLRKRALVSDAISHATLPGVGLAFILMVAMGGDGRSLLGLMLGSAGSAWIGLLCISALTRRTRLAEDAAIGAVLSVFFGIGIVFLTFIQTMSEGRQAGLEGFLLGSTAGMLYSDAVIIAVGGAAVLLAVIAFRRPLSAVAFDPEFAASSGLNVPRLDLIMMGLVMAITVVGLKIVGLILIVALLIIPPVTARFWSERVTGVLWVAGIVGGVSGYVGAALSAIAPALPTGPVIVLVSFSMFALSLFFAPARGVLAAVLKHLSFQRRVHVRQGLLALAQGQPIYEKLTLRLLRRAGLARADGVATSDGKARAAKALRDETRWQMARSREEFALAATFYDGLTEIETVLTGDQITELDRLIGAPKGVRP
;
A
#
# COMPACT_ATOMS: atom_id res chain seq x y z
N MET A 1 19.77 -17.52 -20.93
CA MET A 1 19.61 -17.86 -19.50
C MET A 1 18.40 -17.21 -18.86
N LEU A 2 18.20 -15.88 -18.93
CA LEU A 2 17.03 -15.21 -18.33
C LEU A 2 15.69 -15.65 -18.94
N TRP A 3 15.65 -15.81 -20.27
CA TRP A 3 14.50 -16.40 -20.97
C TRP A 3 14.21 -17.83 -20.50
N GLN A 4 15.25 -18.67 -20.38
CA GLN A 4 15.12 -20.05 -19.88
C GLN A 4 14.65 -20.12 -18.42
N ALA A 5 15.04 -19.16 -17.59
CA ALA A 5 14.55 -19.04 -16.21
C ALA A 5 13.07 -18.70 -16.15
N LEU A 6 12.64 -17.77 -17.00
CA LEU A 6 11.25 -17.35 -17.11
C LEU A 6 10.36 -18.37 -17.84
N THR A 7 10.94 -19.35 -18.55
CA THR A 7 10.19 -20.41 -19.25
C THR A 7 10.34 -21.79 -18.61
N PHE A 8 10.75 -21.87 -17.33
CA PHE A 8 10.91 -23.14 -16.56
C PHE A 8 11.91 -24.16 -17.14
N GLN A 9 12.89 -23.69 -17.93
CA GLN A 9 13.87 -24.56 -18.60
C GLN A 9 15.18 -24.74 -17.80
N LEU A 10 15.32 -24.13 -16.62
CA LEU A 10 16.51 -24.21 -15.76
C LEU A 10 16.59 -25.48 -14.88
N GLY A 11 15.52 -26.26 -14.80
CA GLY A 11 15.47 -27.52 -14.04
C GLY A 11 14.32 -27.60 -13.02
N TYR A 12 14.17 -28.78 -12.41
CA TYR A 12 13.08 -29.11 -11.50
C TYR A 12 13.05 -28.21 -10.25
N ASN A 13 14.18 -28.08 -9.54
CA ASN A 13 14.25 -27.28 -8.32
C ASN A 13 13.95 -25.79 -8.58
N ALA A 14 14.48 -25.22 -9.68
CA ALA A 14 14.22 -23.82 -10.04
C ALA A 14 12.73 -23.56 -10.34
N THR A 15 12.06 -24.51 -10.99
CA THR A 15 10.61 -24.45 -11.26
C THR A 15 9.80 -24.56 -9.98
N LEU A 16 10.21 -25.43 -9.07
CA LEU A 16 9.55 -25.63 -7.79
C LEU A 16 9.65 -24.39 -6.91
N VAL A 17 10.84 -23.80 -6.81
CA VAL A 17 11.09 -22.57 -6.05
C VAL A 17 10.31 -21.39 -6.63
N THR A 18 10.29 -21.23 -7.96
CA THR A 18 9.54 -20.13 -8.60
C THR A 18 8.04 -20.26 -8.36
N LEU A 19 7.46 -21.45 -8.50
CA LEU A 19 6.04 -21.69 -8.21
C LEU A 19 5.71 -21.50 -6.73
N GLY A 20 6.51 -22.07 -5.82
CA GLY A 20 6.33 -21.91 -4.38
C GLY A 20 6.42 -20.45 -3.93
N ALA A 21 7.43 -19.72 -4.38
CA ALA A 21 7.59 -18.29 -4.09
C ALA A 21 6.44 -17.44 -4.67
N THR A 22 5.94 -17.79 -5.86
CA THR A 22 4.78 -17.12 -6.47
C THR A 22 3.52 -17.33 -5.63
N LEU A 23 3.22 -18.59 -5.26
CA LEU A 23 2.04 -18.93 -4.47
C LEU A 23 2.08 -18.27 -3.09
N LEU A 24 3.24 -18.31 -2.42
CA LEU A 24 3.44 -17.63 -1.15
C LEU A 24 3.28 -16.12 -1.31
N GLY A 25 3.87 -15.52 -2.35
CA GLY A 25 3.77 -14.09 -2.63
C GLY A 25 2.34 -13.62 -2.87
N VAL A 26 1.53 -14.40 -3.61
CA VAL A 26 0.10 -14.14 -3.78
C VAL A 26 -0.62 -14.19 -2.43
N ALA A 27 -0.43 -15.27 -1.66
CA ALA A 27 -1.10 -15.46 -0.38
C ALA A 27 -0.73 -14.38 0.65
N ALA A 28 0.56 -14.07 0.78
CA ALA A 28 1.08 -13.04 1.67
C ALA A 28 0.62 -11.64 1.23
N GLY A 29 0.70 -11.30 -0.06
CA GLY A 29 0.26 -9.99 -0.56
C GLY A 29 -1.23 -9.74 -0.34
N VAL A 30 -2.08 -10.74 -0.58
CA VAL A 30 -3.53 -10.64 -0.33
C VAL A 30 -3.81 -10.52 1.17
N THR A 31 -3.22 -11.38 2.00
CA THR A 31 -3.45 -11.39 3.46
C THR A 31 -2.95 -10.09 4.11
N GLY A 32 -1.78 -9.61 3.70
CA GLY A 32 -1.18 -8.38 4.18
C GLY A 32 -1.99 -7.11 3.85
N THR A 33 -2.88 -7.17 2.87
CA THR A 33 -3.73 -6.04 2.49
C THR A 33 -4.59 -5.55 3.65
N PHE A 34 -5.21 -6.46 4.41
CA PHE A 34 -6.04 -6.07 5.55
C PHE A 34 -5.22 -5.48 6.70
N LEU A 35 -4.02 -6.02 6.91
CA LEU A 35 -3.10 -5.51 7.93
C LEU A 35 -2.64 -4.08 7.60
N PHE A 36 -2.31 -3.83 6.34
CA PHE A 36 -1.98 -2.51 5.82
C PHE A 36 -3.17 -1.54 5.95
N LEU A 37 -4.37 -1.93 5.49
CA LEU A 37 -5.56 -1.08 5.56
C LEU A 37 -5.95 -0.74 7.00
N ARG A 38 -5.74 -1.66 7.95
CA ARG A 38 -5.96 -1.42 9.38
C ARG A 38 -4.82 -0.67 10.07
N LYS A 39 -3.79 -0.23 9.35
CA LYS A 39 -2.60 0.45 9.89
C LYS A 39 -1.84 -0.39 10.92
N ARG A 40 -1.87 -1.72 10.79
CA ARG A 40 -1.23 -2.68 11.71
C ARG A 40 -0.08 -3.43 11.06
N ALA A 41 0.54 -2.87 10.02
CA ALA A 41 1.57 -3.56 9.22
C ALA A 41 2.71 -4.14 10.07
N LEU A 42 3.12 -3.43 11.13
CA LEU A 42 4.18 -3.85 12.06
C LEU A 42 3.84 -5.09 12.91
N VAL A 43 2.56 -5.47 13.00
CA VAL A 43 2.17 -6.72 13.68
C VAL A 43 2.77 -7.93 12.98
N SER A 44 2.93 -7.91 11.66
CA SER A 44 3.55 -9.02 10.91
C SER A 44 5.00 -9.25 11.32
N ASP A 45 5.74 -8.18 11.60
CA ASP A 45 7.11 -8.21 12.07
C ASP A 45 7.19 -8.73 13.52
N ALA A 46 6.35 -8.19 14.41
CA ALA A 46 6.26 -8.66 15.79
C ALA A 46 5.87 -10.15 15.90
N ILE A 47 4.93 -10.61 15.07
CA ILE A 47 4.57 -12.04 14.98
C ILE A 47 5.78 -12.87 14.56
N SER A 48 6.53 -12.42 13.56
CA SER A 48 7.69 -13.16 13.07
C SER A 48 8.77 -13.27 14.14
N HIS A 49 9.05 -12.21 14.91
CA HIS A 49 9.96 -12.30 16.05
C HIS A 49 9.41 -13.11 17.22
N ALA A 50 8.08 -13.11 17.42
CA ALA A 50 7.42 -13.96 18.42
C ALA A 50 7.48 -15.46 18.09
N THR A 51 7.81 -15.85 16.86
CA THR A 51 8.06 -17.27 16.53
C THR A 51 9.36 -17.80 17.13
N LEU A 52 10.39 -16.96 17.24
CA LEU A 52 11.75 -17.34 17.63
C LEU A 52 11.84 -18.02 19.01
N PRO A 53 11.25 -17.47 20.10
CA PRO A 53 11.21 -18.16 21.39
C PRO A 53 10.45 -19.49 21.33
N GLY A 54 9.42 -19.60 20.48
CA GLY A 54 8.68 -20.84 20.27
C GLY A 54 9.52 -21.95 19.62
N VAL A 55 10.28 -21.60 18.58
CA VAL A 55 11.19 -22.53 17.91
C VAL A 55 12.27 -23.00 18.88
N GLY A 56 12.89 -22.08 19.63
CA GLY A 56 13.93 -22.42 20.61
C GLY A 56 13.41 -23.32 21.74
N LEU A 57 12.25 -22.98 22.30
CA LEU A 57 11.65 -23.80 23.36
C LEU A 57 11.24 -25.19 22.87
N ALA A 58 10.66 -25.28 21.67
CA ALA A 58 10.29 -26.58 21.10
C ALA A 58 11.51 -27.47 20.85
N PHE A 59 12.62 -26.90 20.36
CA PHE A 59 13.87 -27.63 20.21
C PHE A 59 14.35 -28.19 21.57
N ILE A 60 14.44 -27.33 22.59
CA ILE A 60 14.90 -27.73 23.94
C ILE A 60 14.02 -28.85 24.51
N LEU A 61 12.70 -28.71 24.41
CA LEU A 61 11.75 -29.71 24.92
C LEU A 61 11.86 -31.04 24.19
N MET A 62 11.98 -31.03 22.86
CA MET A 62 12.11 -32.27 22.09
C MET A 62 13.41 -33.01 22.39
N VAL A 63 14.53 -32.29 22.49
CA VAL A 63 15.82 -32.88 22.90
C VAL A 63 15.74 -33.42 24.33
N ALA A 64 15.13 -32.68 25.26
CA ALA A 64 14.94 -33.12 26.65
C ALA A 64 14.06 -34.38 26.77
N MET A 65 13.11 -34.57 25.85
CA MET A 65 12.25 -35.75 25.78
C MET A 65 12.90 -36.94 25.03
N GLY A 66 14.17 -36.81 24.60
CA GLY A 66 14.89 -37.84 23.86
C GLY A 66 14.42 -38.02 22.41
N GLY A 67 13.67 -37.06 21.87
CA GLY A 67 13.23 -37.05 20.47
C GLY A 67 14.18 -36.29 19.55
N ASP A 68 13.94 -36.35 18.24
CA ASP A 68 14.66 -35.53 17.27
C ASP A 68 14.24 -34.06 17.40
N GLY A 69 15.13 -33.24 17.99
CA GLY A 69 14.94 -31.80 18.17
C GLY A 69 14.68 -31.04 16.86
N ARG A 70 14.98 -31.64 15.70
CA ARG A 70 14.77 -31.05 14.37
C ARG A 70 13.40 -31.37 13.76
N SER A 71 12.51 -32.05 14.49
CA SER A 71 11.18 -32.36 13.96
C SER A 71 10.46 -31.10 13.48
N LEU A 72 10.23 -31.04 12.17
CA LEU A 72 9.61 -29.90 11.49
C LEU A 72 8.28 -29.52 12.14
N LEU A 73 7.45 -30.52 12.42
CA LEU A 73 6.15 -30.33 13.04
C LEU A 73 6.30 -29.75 14.45
N GLY A 74 7.26 -30.24 15.24
CA GLY A 74 7.53 -29.73 16.57
C GLY A 74 7.95 -28.26 16.57
N LEU A 75 8.90 -27.89 15.70
CA LEU A 75 9.35 -26.51 15.56
C LEU A 75 8.23 -25.59 15.05
N MET A 76 7.42 -26.04 14.08
CA MET A 76 6.27 -25.29 13.58
C MET A 76 5.20 -25.09 14.67
N LEU A 77 4.87 -26.13 15.44
CA LEU A 77 3.90 -26.02 16.54
C LEU A 77 4.41 -25.11 17.65
N GLY A 78 5.69 -25.20 18.01
CA GLY A 78 6.33 -24.28 18.96
C GLY A 78 6.28 -22.83 18.50
N SER A 79 6.66 -22.59 17.24
CA SER A 79 6.63 -21.27 16.61
C SER A 79 5.22 -20.67 16.58
N ALA A 80 4.22 -21.48 16.21
CA ALA A 80 2.82 -21.07 16.17
C ALA A 80 2.27 -20.79 17.56
N GLY A 81 2.61 -21.63 18.55
CA GLY A 81 2.21 -21.46 19.94
C GLY A 81 2.75 -20.16 20.53
N SER A 82 4.04 -19.89 20.33
CA SER A 82 4.66 -18.66 20.84
C SER A 82 4.16 -17.41 20.11
N ALA A 83 4.02 -17.47 18.78
CA ALA A 83 3.42 -16.39 18.00
C ALA A 83 1.96 -16.12 18.41
N TRP A 84 1.19 -17.15 18.76
CA TRP A 84 -0.17 -17.01 19.28
C TRP A 84 -0.20 -16.31 20.64
N ILE A 85 0.70 -16.69 21.56
CA ILE A 85 0.86 -16.00 22.84
C ILE A 85 1.26 -14.54 22.61
N GLY A 86 2.23 -14.27 21.73
CA GLY A 86 2.66 -12.92 21.37
C GLY A 86 1.50 -12.08 20.84
N LEU A 87 0.67 -12.66 19.97
CA LEU A 87 -0.52 -12.00 19.46
C LEU A 87 -1.53 -11.67 20.56
N LEU A 88 -1.81 -12.62 21.45
CA LEU A 88 -2.69 -12.40 22.59
C LEU A 88 -2.14 -11.31 23.52
N CYS A 89 -0.82 -11.26 23.72
CA CYS A 89 -0.17 -10.20 24.48
C CYS A 89 -0.38 -8.82 23.81
N ILE A 90 -0.17 -8.70 22.50
CA ILE A 90 -0.43 -7.45 21.75
C ILE A 90 -1.91 -7.04 21.93
N SER A 91 -2.84 -7.97 21.71
CA SER A 91 -4.27 -7.68 21.85
C SER A 91 -4.66 -7.36 23.30
N ALA A 92 -4.06 -8.00 24.30
CA ALA A 92 -4.38 -7.75 25.70
C ALA A 92 -3.84 -6.39 26.14
N LEU A 93 -2.61 -6.06 25.74
CA LEU A 93 -1.95 -4.81 26.11
C LEU A 93 -2.67 -3.62 25.48
N THR A 94 -3.00 -3.70 24.19
CA THR A 94 -3.77 -2.64 23.49
C THR A 94 -5.18 -2.43 24.05
N ARG A 95 -5.84 -3.49 24.54
CA ARG A 95 -7.23 -3.40 25.04
C ARG A 95 -7.34 -3.04 26.52
N ARG A 96 -6.42 -3.54 27.35
CA ARG A 96 -6.49 -3.43 28.81
C ARG A 96 -5.66 -2.28 29.36
N THR A 97 -4.86 -1.62 28.53
CA THR A 97 -4.01 -0.51 28.94
C THR A 97 -4.24 0.72 28.06
N ARG A 98 -3.62 1.84 28.42
CA ARG A 98 -3.63 3.09 27.64
C ARG A 98 -2.45 3.19 26.67
N LEU A 99 -1.75 2.09 26.40
CA LEU A 99 -0.62 2.06 25.49
C LEU A 99 -1.08 2.28 24.04
N ALA A 100 -0.31 3.09 23.31
CA ALA A 100 -0.46 3.19 21.86
C ALA A 100 -0.20 1.83 21.21
N GLU A 101 -0.92 1.53 20.13
CA GLU A 101 -0.84 0.22 19.47
C GLU A 101 0.59 -0.11 19.00
N ASP A 102 1.28 0.84 18.37
CA ASP A 102 2.67 0.65 17.93
C ASP A 102 3.64 0.40 19.11
N ALA A 103 3.38 1.02 20.26
CA ALA A 103 4.19 0.81 21.47
C ALA A 103 3.96 -0.60 22.04
N ALA A 104 2.72 -1.09 22.03
CA ALA A 104 2.42 -2.46 22.45
C ALA A 104 3.06 -3.50 21.53
N ILE A 105 3.02 -3.27 20.21
CA ILE A 105 3.68 -4.11 19.20
C ILE A 105 5.19 -4.14 19.44
N GLY A 106 5.81 -2.95 19.60
CA GLY A 106 7.26 -2.83 19.84
C GLY A 106 7.72 -3.48 21.15
N ALA A 107 6.93 -3.38 22.22
CA ALA A 107 7.21 -4.03 23.50
C ALA A 107 7.20 -5.55 23.38
N VAL A 108 6.17 -6.12 22.75
CA VAL A 108 6.05 -7.57 22.55
C VAL A 108 7.17 -8.09 21.63
N LEU A 109 7.44 -7.39 20.53
CA LEU A 109 8.56 -7.70 19.63
C LEU A 109 9.88 -7.79 20.41
N SER A 110 10.21 -6.76 21.19
CA SER A 110 11.49 -6.66 21.90
C SER A 110 11.66 -7.77 22.95
N VAL A 111 10.62 -8.05 23.73
CA VAL A 111 10.64 -9.06 24.78
C VAL A 111 10.75 -10.46 24.19
N PHE A 112 9.91 -10.79 23.21
CA PHE A 112 9.92 -12.13 22.59
C PHE A 112 11.23 -12.38 21.84
N PHE A 113 11.74 -11.38 21.13
CA PHE A 113 13.03 -11.49 20.48
C PHE A 113 14.15 -11.74 21.51
N GLY A 114 14.19 -10.97 22.60
CA GLY A 114 15.15 -11.16 23.68
C GLY A 114 15.10 -12.57 24.29
N ILE A 115 13.90 -13.05 24.65
CA ILE A 115 13.71 -14.42 25.16
C ILE A 115 14.19 -15.45 24.16
N GLY A 116 13.86 -15.27 22.89
CA GLY A 116 14.26 -16.20 21.86
C GLY A 116 15.78 -16.23 21.64
N ILE A 117 16.47 -15.08 21.68
CA ILE A 117 17.94 -15.04 21.63
C ILE A 117 18.57 -15.74 22.84
N VAL A 118 17.99 -15.59 24.04
CA VAL A 118 18.41 -16.35 25.23
C VAL A 118 18.30 -17.86 24.98
N PHE A 119 17.17 -18.33 24.43
CA PHE A 119 17.01 -19.74 24.11
C PHE A 119 17.99 -20.22 23.03
N LEU A 120 18.22 -19.44 21.96
CA LEU A 120 19.21 -19.80 20.94
C LEU A 120 20.63 -19.88 21.52
N THR A 121 20.98 -18.95 22.41
CA THR A 121 22.30 -18.92 23.06
C THR A 121 22.46 -20.13 24.00
N PHE A 122 21.41 -20.49 24.72
CA PHE A 122 21.38 -21.70 25.55
C PHE A 122 21.49 -22.97 24.71
N ILE A 123 20.79 -23.05 23.58
CA ILE A 123 20.90 -24.19 22.66
C ILE A 123 22.32 -24.36 22.18
N GLN A 124 23.03 -23.28 21.85
CA GLN A 124 24.44 -23.34 21.41
C GLN A 124 25.41 -23.94 22.44
N THR A 125 25.07 -23.95 23.72
CA THR A 125 25.88 -24.60 24.77
C THR A 125 25.55 -26.09 24.95
N MET A 126 24.43 -26.58 24.39
CA MET A 126 24.08 -27.98 24.38
C MET A 126 24.96 -28.76 23.40
N SER A 127 25.25 -30.03 23.69
CA SER A 127 26.03 -30.92 22.81
C SER A 127 25.43 -31.04 21.41
N GLU A 128 24.09 -31.01 21.30
CA GLU A 128 23.35 -31.05 20.04
C GLU A 128 23.14 -29.65 19.41
N GLY A 129 23.56 -28.60 20.10
CA GLY A 129 23.27 -27.20 19.75
C GLY A 129 23.85 -26.73 18.43
N ARG A 130 25.11 -27.10 18.16
CA ARG A 130 25.82 -26.68 16.94
C ARG A 130 25.30 -27.39 15.68
N GLN A 131 24.54 -28.47 15.84
CA GLN A 131 23.91 -29.24 14.75
C GLN A 131 22.43 -28.89 14.53
N ALA A 132 21.84 -28.02 15.36
CA ALA A 132 20.42 -27.70 15.31
C ALA A 132 19.97 -27.00 14.01
N GLY A 133 20.88 -26.31 13.30
CA GLY A 133 20.57 -25.65 12.01
C GLY A 133 19.52 -24.54 12.10
N LEU A 134 19.27 -24.02 13.31
CA LEU A 134 18.21 -23.05 13.61
C LEU A 134 18.39 -21.71 12.89
N GLU A 135 19.63 -21.27 12.65
CA GLU A 135 19.90 -20.07 11.86
C GLU A 135 19.37 -20.18 10.43
N GLY A 136 19.55 -21.35 9.80
CA GLY A 136 19.00 -21.63 8.46
C GLY A 136 17.48 -21.71 8.44
N PHE A 137 16.85 -22.09 9.56
CA PHE A 137 15.38 -22.06 9.70
C PHE A 137 14.84 -20.63 9.79
N LEU A 138 15.54 -19.74 10.49
CA LEU A 138 15.12 -18.34 10.68
C LEU A 138 15.38 -17.47 9.45
N LEU A 139 16.54 -17.66 8.80
CA LEU A 139 16.90 -16.98 7.56
C LEU A 139 16.18 -17.55 6.34
N GLY A 140 15.65 -18.77 6.46
CA GLY A 140 15.02 -19.51 5.38
C GLY A 140 16.04 -20.06 4.38
N SER A 141 15.64 -21.11 3.66
CA SER A 141 16.42 -21.67 2.55
C SER A 141 15.57 -21.79 1.30
N THR A 142 15.20 -20.63 0.74
CA THR A 142 14.27 -20.59 -0.40
C THR A 142 14.83 -21.28 -1.63
N ALA A 143 16.14 -21.22 -1.86
CA ALA A 143 16.81 -21.91 -2.96
C ALA A 143 16.79 -23.44 -2.81
N GLY A 144 16.69 -23.95 -1.57
CA GLY A 144 16.68 -25.37 -1.22
C GLY A 144 15.28 -25.95 -1.01
N MET A 145 14.23 -25.27 -1.50
CA MET A 145 12.85 -25.69 -1.30
C MET A 145 12.60 -27.12 -1.80
N LEU A 146 12.06 -27.97 -0.93
CA LEU A 146 11.64 -29.33 -1.29
C LEU A 146 10.21 -29.34 -1.81
N TYR A 147 9.82 -30.43 -2.49
CA TYR A 147 8.44 -30.62 -2.94
C TYR A 147 7.42 -30.58 -1.79
N SER A 148 7.75 -31.20 -0.65
CA SER A 148 6.91 -31.12 0.55
C SER A 148 6.71 -29.68 1.03
N ASP A 149 7.74 -28.83 0.95
CA ASP A 149 7.66 -27.43 1.36
C ASP A 149 6.76 -26.63 0.41
N ALA A 150 6.89 -26.85 -0.91
CA ALA A 150 6.01 -26.23 -1.90
C ALA A 150 4.55 -26.65 -1.74
N VAL A 151 4.27 -27.92 -1.41
CA VAL A 151 2.92 -28.39 -1.12
C VAL A 151 2.36 -27.74 0.15
N ILE A 152 3.16 -27.59 1.21
CA ILE A 152 2.75 -26.89 2.43
C ILE A 152 2.40 -25.43 2.13
N ILE A 153 3.20 -24.73 1.31
CA ILE A 153 2.90 -23.37 0.85
C ILE A 153 1.61 -23.34 0.04
N ALA A 154 1.45 -24.26 -0.91
CA ALA A 154 0.29 -24.28 -1.79
C ALA A 154 -1.01 -24.51 -1.00
N VAL A 155 -1.03 -25.53 -0.15
CA VAL A 155 -2.22 -25.88 0.67
C VAL A 155 -2.47 -24.83 1.75
N GLY A 156 -1.43 -24.44 2.50
CA GLY A 156 -1.54 -23.43 3.56
C GLY A 156 -1.91 -22.06 3.02
N GLY A 157 -1.26 -21.63 1.94
CA GLY A 157 -1.56 -20.38 1.24
C GLY A 157 -2.97 -20.37 0.66
N ALA A 158 -3.42 -21.47 0.03
CA ALA A 158 -4.79 -21.59 -0.46
C ALA A 158 -5.82 -21.53 0.68
N ALA A 159 -5.57 -22.22 1.80
CA ALA A 159 -6.45 -22.19 2.97
C ALA A 159 -6.57 -20.77 3.55
N VAL A 160 -5.46 -20.06 3.70
CA VAL A 160 -5.46 -18.66 4.18
C VAL A 160 -6.18 -17.76 3.18
N LEU A 161 -5.91 -17.88 1.87
CA LEU A 161 -6.58 -17.10 0.83
C LEU A 161 -8.09 -17.31 0.84
N LEU A 162 -8.56 -18.56 0.95
CA LEU A 162 -9.98 -18.89 1.04
C LEU A 162 -10.61 -18.24 2.27
N ALA A 163 -9.93 -18.31 3.42
CA ALA A 163 -10.41 -17.64 4.65
C ALA A 163 -10.44 -16.12 4.48
N VAL A 164 -9.42 -15.49 3.90
CA VAL A 164 -9.39 -14.05 3.61
C VAL A 164 -10.54 -13.66 2.69
N ILE A 165 -10.81 -14.43 1.64
CA ILE A 165 -11.93 -14.19 0.71
C ILE A 165 -13.28 -14.34 1.43
N ALA A 166 -13.45 -15.35 2.28
CA ALA A 166 -14.66 -15.57 3.06
C ALA A 166 -14.92 -14.41 4.04
N PHE A 167 -13.89 -13.95 4.75
CA PHE A 167 -13.98 -12.86 5.73
C PHE A 167 -13.76 -11.47 5.12
N ARG A 168 -13.66 -11.33 3.79
CA ARG A 168 -13.32 -10.05 3.14
C ARG A 168 -14.24 -8.89 3.52
N ARG A 169 -15.55 -9.14 3.63
CA ARG A 169 -16.56 -8.12 3.92
C ARG A 169 -16.43 -7.60 5.37
N PRO A 170 -16.49 -8.46 6.40
CA PRO A 170 -16.33 -7.99 7.78
C PRO A 170 -14.94 -7.41 8.05
N LEU A 171 -13.87 -7.98 7.48
CA LEU A 171 -12.53 -7.42 7.59
C LEU A 171 -12.41 -6.03 6.95
N SER A 172 -13.08 -5.80 5.81
CA SER A 172 -13.13 -4.48 5.18
C SER A 172 -13.88 -3.48 6.08
N ALA A 173 -15.07 -3.82 6.58
CA ALA A 173 -15.84 -2.93 7.44
C ALA A 173 -14.99 -2.45 8.64
N VAL A 174 -14.34 -3.40 9.30
CA VAL A 174 -13.50 -3.16 10.47
C VAL A 174 -12.17 -2.46 10.13
N ALA A 175 -11.68 -2.56 8.89
CA ALA A 175 -10.49 -1.84 8.44
C ALA A 175 -10.72 -0.35 8.17
N PHE A 176 -11.90 0.02 7.64
CA PHE A 176 -12.22 1.41 7.29
C PHE A 176 -12.91 2.17 8.42
N ASP A 177 -13.86 1.53 9.11
CA ASP A 177 -14.63 2.16 10.18
C ASP A 177 -14.99 1.13 11.26
N PRO A 178 -14.16 1.01 12.32
CA PRO A 178 -14.43 0.09 13.41
C PRO A 178 -15.66 0.48 14.23
N GLU A 179 -16.01 1.77 14.31
CA GLU A 179 -17.18 2.25 15.09
C GLU A 179 -18.48 1.89 14.37
N PHE A 180 -18.53 2.12 13.05
CA PHE A 180 -19.64 1.68 12.21
C PHE A 180 -19.78 0.16 12.19
N ALA A 181 -18.66 -0.57 12.13
CA ALA A 181 -18.70 -2.02 12.20
C ALA A 181 -19.28 -2.52 13.53
N ALA A 182 -18.90 -1.89 14.66
CA ALA A 182 -19.41 -2.23 15.98
C ALA A 182 -20.92 -1.91 16.10
N SER A 183 -21.38 -0.74 15.63
CA SER A 183 -22.79 -0.38 15.66
C SER A 183 -23.66 -1.24 14.73
N SER A 184 -23.06 -1.79 13.67
CA SER A 184 -23.69 -2.76 12.76
C SER A 184 -23.73 -4.19 13.32
N GLY A 185 -23.31 -4.41 14.57
CA GLY A 185 -23.35 -5.72 15.25
C GLY A 185 -22.12 -6.62 15.03
N LEU A 186 -21.05 -6.12 14.39
CA LEU A 186 -19.82 -6.88 14.21
C LEU A 186 -18.94 -6.81 15.46
N ASN A 187 -18.35 -7.95 15.84
CA ASN A 187 -17.45 -8.03 16.98
C ASN A 187 -16.01 -7.65 16.55
N VAL A 188 -15.68 -6.34 16.63
CA VAL A 188 -14.39 -5.75 16.21
C VAL A 188 -13.16 -6.43 16.85
N PRO A 189 -13.04 -6.54 18.20
CA PRO A 189 -13.02 -7.87 18.74
C PRO A 189 -12.20 -9.00 18.14
N ARG A 190 -13.04 -9.97 17.81
CA ARG A 190 -12.77 -11.23 17.14
C ARG A 190 -12.28 -11.01 15.73
N LEU A 191 -12.76 -9.98 15.01
CA LEU A 191 -12.33 -9.73 13.63
C LEU A 191 -10.87 -9.28 13.54
N ASP A 192 -10.42 -8.47 14.50
CA ASP A 192 -9.00 -8.14 14.64
C ASP A 192 -8.15 -9.38 14.91
N LEU A 193 -8.62 -10.24 15.82
CA LEU A 193 -7.93 -11.49 16.15
C LEU A 193 -7.89 -12.46 14.97
N ILE A 194 -8.97 -12.55 14.18
CA ILE A 194 -9.02 -13.34 12.93
C ILE A 194 -8.02 -12.78 11.93
N MET A 195 -7.99 -11.46 11.72
CA MET A 195 -7.02 -10.83 10.80
C MET A 195 -5.58 -11.15 11.20
N MET A 196 -5.25 -10.97 12.47
CA MET A 196 -3.93 -11.25 12.99
C MET A 196 -3.59 -12.75 12.98
N GLY A 197 -4.57 -13.61 13.22
CA GLY A 197 -4.44 -15.07 13.10
C GLY A 197 -4.18 -15.54 11.67
N LEU A 198 -4.81 -14.91 10.67
CA LEU A 198 -4.55 -15.19 9.25
C LEU A 198 -3.13 -14.78 8.86
N VAL A 199 -2.67 -13.61 9.32
CA VAL A 199 -1.28 -13.16 9.13
C VAL A 199 -0.31 -14.13 9.81
N MET A 200 -0.59 -14.55 11.03
CA MET A 200 0.24 -15.55 11.72
C MET A 200 0.29 -16.87 10.98
N ALA A 201 -0.85 -17.37 10.49
CA ALA A 201 -0.90 -18.63 9.75
C ALA A 201 -0.01 -18.57 8.50
N ILE A 202 -0.11 -17.50 7.70
CA ILE A 202 0.75 -17.36 6.52
C ILE A 202 2.21 -17.11 6.88
N THR A 203 2.49 -16.38 7.98
CA THR A 203 3.85 -16.17 8.49
C THR A 203 4.49 -17.49 8.90
N VAL A 204 3.80 -18.35 9.67
CA VAL A 204 4.33 -19.65 10.11
C VAL A 204 4.57 -20.58 8.92
N VAL A 205 3.67 -20.59 7.93
CA VAL A 205 3.85 -21.37 6.68
C VAL A 205 5.06 -20.88 5.89
N GLY A 206 5.25 -19.56 5.78
CA GLY A 206 6.32 -18.95 5.01
C GLY A 206 7.68 -18.92 5.71
N LEU A 207 7.71 -18.84 7.05
CA LEU A 207 8.92 -18.55 7.83
C LEU A 207 10.05 -19.54 7.56
N LYS A 208 9.78 -20.85 7.66
CA LYS A 208 10.80 -21.88 7.43
C LYS A 208 11.40 -21.80 6.03
N ILE A 209 10.54 -21.60 5.04
CA ILE A 209 10.89 -21.84 3.64
C ILE A 209 11.57 -20.60 3.07
N VAL A 210 11.06 -19.44 3.47
CA VAL A 210 11.35 -18.17 2.82
C VAL A 210 12.08 -17.20 3.74
N GLY A 211 12.02 -17.43 5.05
CA GLY A 211 12.73 -16.65 6.06
C GLY A 211 11.91 -15.46 6.57
N LEU A 212 12.30 -14.99 7.76
CA LEU A 212 11.61 -13.91 8.48
C LEU A 212 11.53 -12.62 7.66
N ILE A 213 12.64 -12.20 7.06
CA ILE A 213 12.72 -10.92 6.35
C ILE A 213 11.81 -10.91 5.12
N LEU A 214 11.84 -11.99 4.34
CA LEU A 214 11.09 -12.02 3.09
C LEU A 214 9.58 -12.19 3.34
N ILE A 215 9.15 -12.97 4.35
CA ILE A 215 7.71 -13.09 4.63
C ILE A 215 7.11 -11.75 5.09
N VAL A 216 7.82 -10.98 5.92
CA VAL A 216 7.43 -9.63 6.32
C VAL A 216 7.39 -8.69 5.12
N ALA A 217 8.40 -8.75 4.25
CA ALA A 217 8.43 -7.94 3.03
C ALA A 217 7.24 -8.24 2.10
N LEU A 218 6.89 -9.51 1.89
CA LEU A 218 5.75 -9.92 1.07
C LEU A 218 4.38 -9.58 1.70
N LEU A 219 4.31 -9.47 3.03
CA LEU A 219 3.11 -9.02 3.74
C LEU A 219 2.92 -7.50 3.69
N ILE A 220 3.97 -6.71 3.45
CA ILE A 220 3.92 -5.24 3.54
C ILE A 220 4.04 -4.58 2.16
N ILE A 221 5.08 -4.90 1.39
CA ILE A 221 5.43 -4.16 0.16
C ILE A 221 4.33 -4.32 -0.92
N PRO A 222 3.80 -5.53 -1.22
CA PRO A 222 2.76 -5.67 -2.24
C PRO A 222 1.45 -4.93 -1.91
N PRO A 223 0.90 -4.98 -0.67
CA PRO A 223 -0.24 -4.14 -0.28
C PRO A 223 -0.03 -2.65 -0.44
N VAL A 224 1.14 -2.15 -0.01
CA VAL A 224 1.48 -0.72 -0.12
C VAL A 224 1.55 -0.33 -1.60
N THR A 225 2.20 -1.17 -2.42
CA THR A 225 2.29 -0.99 -3.87
C THR A 225 0.89 -0.95 -4.50
N ALA A 226 0.02 -1.89 -4.14
CA ALA A 226 -1.33 -1.99 -4.67
C ALA A 226 -2.21 -0.77 -4.36
N ARG A 227 -1.98 -0.12 -3.22
CA ARG A 227 -2.73 1.07 -2.81
C ARG A 227 -2.53 2.26 -3.75
N PHE A 228 -1.43 2.32 -4.49
CA PHE A 228 -1.19 3.35 -5.51
C PHE A 228 -2.08 3.19 -6.75
N TRP A 229 -2.52 1.97 -7.05
CA TRP A 229 -3.23 1.62 -8.28
C TRP A 229 -4.74 1.52 -8.11
N SER A 230 -5.24 1.25 -6.89
CA SER A 230 -6.68 1.12 -6.64
C SER A 230 -7.13 1.77 -5.33
N GLU A 231 -8.34 2.36 -5.38
CA GLU A 231 -9.08 2.88 -4.23
C GLU A 231 -10.10 1.86 -3.68
N ARG A 232 -10.40 0.79 -4.43
CA ARG A 232 -11.38 -0.22 -4.04
C ARG A 232 -10.65 -1.39 -3.37
N VAL A 233 -11.16 -1.87 -2.24
CA VAL A 233 -10.56 -2.98 -1.48
C VAL A 233 -10.29 -4.21 -2.35
N THR A 234 -11.28 -4.60 -3.16
CA THR A 234 -11.15 -5.73 -4.09
C THR A 234 -10.03 -5.49 -5.10
N GLY A 235 -9.89 -4.28 -5.63
CA GLY A 235 -8.80 -3.93 -6.54
C GLY A 235 -7.44 -3.98 -5.86
N VAL A 236 -7.34 -3.50 -4.61
CA VAL A 236 -6.10 -3.58 -3.82
C VAL A 236 -5.72 -5.05 -3.55
N LEU A 237 -6.67 -5.91 -3.19
CA LEU A 237 -6.42 -7.35 -2.96
C LEU A 237 -5.84 -8.02 -4.21
N TRP A 238 -6.47 -7.82 -5.37
CA TRP A 238 -5.98 -8.40 -6.63
C TRP A 238 -4.60 -7.89 -7.02
N VAL A 239 -4.39 -6.57 -6.97
CA VAL A 239 -3.09 -5.98 -7.33
C VAL A 239 -2.01 -6.41 -6.33
N ALA A 240 -2.31 -6.49 -5.03
CA ALA A 240 -1.34 -6.95 -4.03
C ALA A 240 -0.95 -8.41 -4.23
N GLY A 241 -1.92 -9.28 -4.54
CA GLY A 241 -1.66 -10.67 -4.90
C GLY A 241 -0.82 -10.79 -6.16
N ILE A 242 -1.14 -10.05 -7.22
CA ILE A 242 -0.37 -10.05 -8.47
C ILE A 242 1.05 -9.53 -8.23
N VAL A 243 1.22 -8.41 -7.54
CA VAL A 243 2.55 -7.84 -7.25
C VAL A 243 3.38 -8.79 -6.41
N GLY A 244 2.79 -9.42 -5.38
CA GLY A 244 3.48 -10.39 -4.54
C GLY A 244 3.84 -11.67 -5.31
N GLY A 245 2.93 -12.17 -6.16
CA GLY A 245 3.20 -13.33 -7.01
C GLY A 245 4.29 -13.05 -8.05
N VAL A 246 4.20 -11.92 -8.75
CA VAL A 246 5.19 -11.50 -9.76
C VAL A 246 6.56 -11.25 -9.11
N SER A 247 6.61 -10.63 -7.93
CA SER A 247 7.89 -10.43 -7.23
C SER A 247 8.53 -11.77 -6.81
N GLY A 248 7.73 -12.71 -6.30
CA GLY A 248 8.16 -14.08 -6.02
C GLY A 248 8.66 -14.80 -7.26
N TYR A 249 7.91 -14.72 -8.36
CA TYR A 249 8.26 -15.35 -9.64
C TYR A 249 9.57 -14.81 -10.22
N VAL A 250 9.62 -13.49 -10.44
CA VAL A 250 10.75 -12.82 -11.07
C VAL A 250 11.97 -12.89 -10.17
N GLY A 251 11.81 -12.70 -8.86
CA GLY A 251 12.92 -12.79 -7.91
C GLY A 251 13.51 -14.19 -7.82
N ALA A 252 12.68 -15.22 -7.79
CA ALA A 252 13.15 -16.61 -7.83
C ALA A 252 13.82 -16.97 -9.17
N ALA A 253 13.25 -16.54 -10.29
CA ALA A 253 13.83 -16.76 -11.61
C ALA A 253 15.19 -16.05 -11.77
N LEU A 254 15.32 -14.81 -11.29
CA LEU A 254 16.57 -14.07 -11.29
C LEU A 254 17.64 -14.73 -10.41
N SER A 255 17.25 -15.18 -9.22
CA SER A 255 18.15 -15.90 -8.32
C SER A 255 18.67 -17.21 -8.91
N ALA A 256 17.93 -17.86 -9.81
CA ALA A 256 18.33 -19.10 -10.45
C ALA A 256 19.38 -18.92 -11.56
N ILE A 257 19.61 -17.69 -12.04
CA ILE A 257 20.52 -17.41 -13.16
C ILE A 257 21.96 -17.20 -12.68
N ALA A 258 22.16 -16.65 -11.48
CA ALA A 258 23.49 -16.40 -10.95
C ALA A 258 23.81 -17.34 -9.77
N PRO A 259 24.95 -18.06 -9.81
CA PRO A 259 25.40 -18.87 -8.68
C PRO A 259 25.51 -18.03 -7.40
N ALA A 260 25.11 -18.61 -6.26
CA ALA A 260 25.24 -18.04 -4.92
C ALA A 260 24.41 -16.76 -4.62
N LEU A 261 23.45 -16.36 -5.46
CA LEU A 261 22.50 -15.31 -5.09
C LEU A 261 21.48 -15.85 -4.06
N PRO A 262 21.28 -15.16 -2.92
CA PRO A 262 20.27 -15.55 -1.95
C PRO A 262 18.89 -15.17 -2.48
N THR A 263 18.05 -16.18 -2.75
CA THR A 263 16.73 -16.00 -3.38
C THR A 263 15.82 -15.07 -2.59
N GLY A 264 15.86 -15.14 -1.25
CA GLY A 264 15.03 -14.33 -0.38
C GLY A 264 15.21 -12.81 -0.59
N PRO A 265 16.42 -12.28 -0.33
CA PRO A 265 16.77 -10.89 -0.59
C PRO A 265 16.50 -10.42 -2.03
N VAL A 266 16.73 -11.27 -3.04
CA VAL A 266 16.44 -10.92 -4.45
C VAL A 266 14.94 -10.66 -4.66
N ILE A 267 14.05 -11.50 -4.11
CA ILE A 267 12.60 -11.26 -4.17
C ILE A 267 12.23 -9.94 -3.48
N VAL A 268 12.84 -9.62 -2.33
CA VAL A 268 12.61 -8.33 -1.64
C VAL A 268 12.99 -7.15 -2.53
N LEU A 269 14.16 -7.20 -3.17
CA LEU A 269 14.63 -6.13 -4.07
C LEU A 269 13.73 -5.97 -5.30
N VAL A 270 13.25 -7.08 -5.87
CA VAL A 270 12.28 -7.05 -6.98
C VAL A 270 10.95 -6.42 -6.51
N SER A 271 10.43 -6.84 -5.35
CA SER A 271 9.21 -6.28 -4.78
C SER A 271 9.35 -4.78 -4.50
N PHE A 272 10.49 -4.34 -3.95
CA PHE A 272 10.78 -2.93 -3.71
C PHE A 272 10.92 -2.14 -5.01
N SER A 273 11.51 -2.72 -6.05
CA SER A 273 11.60 -2.09 -7.37
C SER A 273 10.21 -1.84 -7.96
N MET A 274 9.29 -2.80 -7.84
CA MET A 274 7.88 -2.62 -8.25
C MET A 274 7.17 -1.54 -7.43
N PHE A 275 7.43 -1.48 -6.12
CA PHE A 275 6.95 -0.40 -5.25
C PHE A 275 7.47 0.97 -5.70
N ALA A 276 8.78 1.11 -5.92
CA ALA A 276 9.40 2.35 -6.33
C ALA A 276 8.85 2.84 -7.69
N LEU A 277 8.73 1.94 -8.67
CA LEU A 277 8.08 2.25 -9.94
C LEU A 277 6.63 2.72 -9.74
N SER A 278 5.86 2.07 -8.88
CA SER A 278 4.49 2.48 -8.58
C SER A 278 4.42 3.85 -7.89
N LEU A 279 5.34 4.14 -6.97
CA LEU A 279 5.44 5.43 -6.29
C LEU A 279 5.66 6.59 -7.27
N PHE A 280 6.51 6.40 -8.28
CA PHE A 280 6.80 7.46 -9.25
C PHE A 280 5.71 7.56 -10.33
N PHE A 281 5.21 6.44 -10.85
CA PHE A 281 4.40 6.39 -12.07
C PHE A 281 2.89 6.17 -11.87
N ALA A 282 2.41 5.90 -10.65
CA ALA A 282 0.99 5.63 -10.46
C ALA A 282 0.08 6.82 -10.85
N PRO A 283 -1.03 6.58 -11.57
CA PRO A 283 -1.81 7.65 -12.20
C PRO A 283 -2.60 8.51 -11.20
N ALA A 284 -3.02 7.94 -10.07
CA ALA A 284 -3.83 8.66 -9.08
C ALA A 284 -2.99 9.25 -7.93
N ARG A 285 -2.02 8.48 -7.44
CA ARG A 285 -1.25 8.75 -6.22
C ARG A 285 0.26 8.87 -6.44
N GLY A 286 0.73 8.71 -7.67
CA GLY A 286 2.16 8.79 -7.98
C GLY A 286 2.68 10.22 -7.90
N VAL A 287 3.97 10.35 -7.60
CA VAL A 287 4.64 11.65 -7.51
C VAL A 287 4.53 12.41 -8.82
N LEU A 288 4.72 11.74 -9.96
CA LEU A 288 4.60 12.38 -11.28
C LEU A 288 3.17 12.89 -11.54
N ALA A 289 2.16 12.09 -11.22
CA ALA A 289 0.76 12.49 -11.39
C ALA A 289 0.40 13.68 -10.49
N ALA A 290 0.90 13.70 -9.25
CA ALA A 290 0.71 14.82 -8.34
C ALA A 290 1.37 16.11 -8.86
N VAL A 291 2.61 16.01 -9.35
CA VAL A 291 3.34 17.14 -9.95
C VAL A 291 2.63 17.64 -11.20
N LEU A 292 2.21 16.75 -12.11
CA LEU A 292 1.48 17.13 -13.33
C LEU A 292 0.14 17.82 -13.00
N LYS A 293 -0.63 17.28 -12.04
CA LYS A 293 -1.86 17.92 -11.56
C LYS A 293 -1.57 19.31 -10.99
N HIS A 294 -0.55 19.44 -10.15
CA HIS A 294 -0.16 20.72 -9.56
C HIS A 294 0.26 21.75 -10.63
N LEU A 295 1.10 21.36 -11.59
CA LEU A 295 1.52 22.22 -12.70
C LEU A 295 0.34 22.63 -13.59
N SER A 296 -0.59 21.70 -13.87
CA SER A 296 -1.80 22.01 -14.64
C SER A 296 -2.72 22.97 -13.89
N PHE A 297 -2.85 22.82 -12.56
CA PHE A 297 -3.60 23.71 -11.70
C PHE A 297 -2.97 25.11 -11.66
N GLN A 298 -1.67 25.21 -11.39
CA GLN A 298 -0.94 26.48 -11.44
C GLN A 298 -1.12 27.17 -12.81
N ARG A 299 -0.99 26.42 -13.91
CA ARG A 299 -1.20 26.98 -15.26
C ARG A 299 -2.61 27.55 -15.44
N ARG A 300 -3.64 26.86 -14.98
CA ARG A 300 -5.03 27.34 -15.04
C ARG A 300 -5.22 28.61 -14.20
N VAL A 301 -4.66 28.65 -12.98
CA VAL A 301 -4.69 29.83 -12.11
C VAL A 301 -4.01 31.03 -12.77
N HIS A 302 -2.78 30.87 -13.26
CA HIS A 302 -2.06 31.96 -13.91
C HIS A 302 -2.78 32.49 -15.14
N VAL A 303 -3.32 31.60 -16.00
CA VAL A 303 -4.09 32.03 -17.18
C VAL A 303 -5.36 32.77 -16.76
N ARG A 304 -6.12 32.25 -15.78
CA ARG A 304 -7.35 32.89 -15.29
C ARG A 304 -7.08 34.26 -14.68
N GLN A 305 -6.11 34.36 -13.77
CA GLN A 305 -5.72 35.64 -13.16
C GLN A 305 -5.17 36.63 -14.19
N GLY A 306 -4.38 36.15 -15.15
CA GLY A 306 -3.88 36.96 -16.26
C GLY A 306 -5.01 37.52 -17.14
N LEU A 307 -6.01 36.70 -17.48
CA LEU A 307 -7.19 37.17 -18.22
C LEU A 307 -8.00 38.20 -17.44
N LEU A 308 -8.17 38.03 -16.13
CA LEU A 308 -8.85 39.02 -15.28
C LEU A 308 -8.06 40.33 -15.19
N ALA A 309 -6.74 40.27 -15.06
CA ALA A 309 -5.86 41.45 -15.07
C ALA A 309 -5.96 42.20 -16.41
N LEU A 310 -5.93 41.47 -17.55
CA LEU A 310 -6.14 42.05 -18.88
C LEU A 310 -7.52 42.72 -19.00
N ALA A 311 -8.58 42.09 -18.47
CA ALA A 311 -9.92 42.64 -18.54
C ALA A 311 -10.07 43.95 -17.74
N GLN A 312 -9.32 44.06 -16.63
CA GLN A 312 -9.31 45.22 -15.74
C GLN A 312 -8.27 46.28 -16.14
N GLY A 313 -7.47 46.04 -17.18
CA GLY A 313 -6.39 46.94 -17.59
C GLY A 313 -5.23 47.03 -16.60
N GLN A 314 -5.05 46.00 -15.76
CA GLN A 314 -3.96 45.94 -14.78
C GLN A 314 -2.67 45.39 -15.41
N PRO A 315 -1.49 45.95 -15.08
CA PRO A 315 -0.22 45.44 -15.56
C PRO A 315 0.09 44.06 -14.95
N ILE A 316 0.57 43.14 -15.79
CA ILE A 316 0.96 41.77 -15.37
C ILE A 316 2.48 41.74 -15.15
N TYR A 317 2.91 41.71 -13.89
CA TYR A 317 4.35 41.62 -13.55
C TYR A 317 4.88 40.18 -13.51
N GLU A 318 4.00 39.20 -13.30
CA GLU A 318 4.38 37.81 -13.11
C GLU A 318 4.86 37.16 -14.42
N LYS A 319 6.14 36.77 -14.46
CA LYS A 319 6.79 36.27 -15.69
C LYS A 319 6.14 35.01 -16.24
N LEU A 320 5.69 34.10 -15.36
CA LEU A 320 5.04 32.87 -15.77
C LEU A 320 3.69 33.13 -16.44
N THR A 321 2.88 34.04 -15.88
CA THR A 321 1.60 34.47 -16.44
C THR A 321 1.77 35.05 -17.85
N LEU A 322 2.70 35.99 -18.03
CA LEU A 322 2.99 36.58 -19.34
C LEU A 322 3.43 35.54 -20.37
N ARG A 323 4.32 34.61 -19.98
CA ARG A 323 4.76 33.51 -20.86
C ARG A 323 3.61 32.62 -21.29
N LEU A 324 2.71 32.26 -20.37
CA LEU A 324 1.56 31.42 -20.66
C LEU A 324 0.54 32.11 -21.57
N LEU A 325 0.22 33.38 -21.31
CA LEU A 325 -0.68 34.17 -22.16
C LEU A 325 -0.10 34.39 -23.56
N ARG A 326 1.20 34.68 -23.67
CA ARG A 326 1.89 34.83 -24.95
C ARG A 326 1.91 33.53 -25.74
N ARG A 327 2.22 32.40 -25.09
CA ARG A 327 2.20 31.08 -25.74
C ARG A 327 0.80 30.68 -26.20
N ALA A 328 -0.24 31.15 -25.53
CA ALA A 328 -1.63 30.96 -25.92
C ALA A 328 -2.14 31.98 -26.95
N GLY A 329 -1.32 32.96 -27.37
CA GLY A 329 -1.72 34.00 -28.32
C GLY A 329 -2.66 35.06 -27.73
N LEU A 330 -2.77 35.15 -26.40
CA LEU A 330 -3.71 36.04 -25.68
C LEU A 330 -3.10 37.40 -25.32
N ALA A 331 -1.77 37.48 -25.23
CA ALA A 331 -1.06 38.73 -24.95
C ALA A 331 0.18 38.84 -25.85
N ARG A 332 0.51 40.08 -26.24
CA ARG A 332 1.74 40.43 -26.95
C ARG A 332 2.92 40.50 -25.97
N ALA A 333 4.13 40.67 -26.50
CA ALA A 333 5.36 40.71 -25.70
C ALA A 333 5.44 41.93 -24.75
N ASP A 334 4.69 42.99 -25.07
CA ASP A 334 4.48 44.19 -24.27
C ASP A 334 3.44 44.01 -23.15
N GLY A 335 2.81 42.83 -23.03
CA GLY A 335 1.75 42.56 -22.07
C GLY A 335 0.36 43.06 -22.51
N VAL A 336 0.23 43.63 -23.71
CA VAL A 336 -1.06 44.11 -24.23
C VAL A 336 -1.87 42.94 -24.79
N ALA A 337 -3.17 42.89 -24.46
CA ALA A 337 -4.08 41.85 -24.94
C ALA A 337 -4.21 41.85 -26.48
N THR A 338 -4.18 40.66 -27.09
CA THR A 338 -4.56 40.46 -28.49
C THR A 338 -6.08 40.55 -28.67
N SER A 339 -6.60 40.49 -29.90
CA SER A 339 -8.05 40.44 -30.13
C SER A 339 -8.70 39.23 -29.44
N ASP A 340 -8.10 38.04 -29.57
CA ASP A 340 -8.55 36.83 -28.86
C ASP A 340 -8.39 36.98 -27.33
N GLY A 341 -7.27 37.57 -26.89
CA GLY A 341 -7.04 37.92 -25.49
C GLY A 341 -8.13 38.80 -24.89
N LYS A 342 -8.54 39.85 -25.61
CA LYS A 342 -9.63 40.75 -25.20
C LYS A 342 -10.97 40.02 -25.11
N ALA A 343 -11.29 39.16 -26.08
CA ALA A 343 -12.52 38.37 -26.06
C ALA A 343 -12.55 37.39 -24.87
N ARG A 344 -11.47 36.65 -24.63
CA ARG A 344 -11.36 35.71 -23.50
C ARG A 344 -11.32 36.43 -22.15
N ALA A 345 -10.67 37.57 -22.06
CA ALA A 345 -10.63 38.41 -20.87
C ALA A 345 -12.03 38.96 -20.53
N ALA A 346 -12.78 39.42 -21.54
CA ALA A 346 -14.16 39.84 -21.38
C ALA A 346 -15.06 38.71 -20.87
N LYS A 347 -14.93 37.51 -21.46
CA LYS A 347 -15.64 36.31 -20.98
C LYS A 347 -15.27 35.99 -19.53
N ALA A 348 -13.97 35.96 -19.21
CA ALA A 348 -13.50 35.63 -17.87
C ALA A 348 -14.05 36.60 -16.80
N LEU A 349 -14.03 37.90 -17.08
CA LEU A 349 -14.59 38.93 -16.20
C LEU A 349 -16.12 38.81 -16.08
N ARG A 350 -16.81 38.49 -17.18
CA ARG A 350 -18.26 38.26 -17.16
C ARG A 350 -18.62 37.08 -16.27
N ASP A 351 -17.91 35.96 -16.41
CA ASP A 351 -18.11 34.77 -15.58
C ASP A 351 -17.83 35.08 -14.10
N GLU A 352 -16.80 35.89 -13.81
CA GLU A 352 -16.52 36.33 -12.45
C GLU A 352 -17.67 37.14 -11.86
N THR A 353 -18.26 38.03 -12.67
CA THR A 353 -19.41 38.85 -12.26
C THR A 353 -20.66 37.99 -12.03
N ARG A 354 -20.89 36.98 -12.89
CA ARG A 354 -21.99 36.01 -12.72
C ARG A 354 -21.82 35.20 -11.44
N TRP A 355 -20.61 34.74 -11.14
CA TRP A 355 -20.31 34.04 -9.90
C TRP A 355 -20.52 34.92 -8.66
N GLN A 356 -20.11 36.19 -8.70
CA GLN A 356 -20.39 37.15 -7.62
C GLN A 356 -21.89 37.32 -7.39
N MET A 357 -22.68 37.46 -8.45
CA MET A 357 -24.14 37.56 -8.36
C MET A 357 -24.77 36.28 -7.79
N ALA A 358 -24.39 35.12 -8.31
CA ALA A 358 -24.88 33.82 -7.82
C ALA A 358 -24.57 33.63 -6.32
N ARG A 359 -23.37 34.01 -5.86
CA ARG A 359 -23.00 33.94 -4.44
C ARG A 359 -23.77 34.90 -3.53
N SER A 360 -24.33 35.98 -4.08
CA SER A 360 -25.10 36.96 -3.31
C SER A 360 -26.57 36.57 -3.13
N ARG A 361 -27.04 35.52 -3.79
CA ARG A 361 -28.44 35.11 -3.85
C ARG A 361 -28.66 33.72 -3.29
N GLU A 362 -29.70 33.59 -2.47
CA GLU A 362 -30.10 32.32 -1.86
C GLU A 362 -30.56 31.29 -2.90
N GLU A 363 -31.19 31.77 -3.98
CA GLU A 363 -31.63 30.97 -5.14
C GLU A 363 -30.50 30.12 -5.77
N PHE A 364 -29.24 30.58 -5.65
CA PHE A 364 -28.07 29.92 -6.21
C PHE A 364 -27.11 29.39 -5.13
N ALA A 365 -27.56 29.26 -3.88
CA ALA A 365 -26.70 28.84 -2.75
C ALA A 365 -25.99 27.50 -3.00
N LEU A 366 -26.67 26.52 -3.59
CA LEU A 366 -26.06 25.23 -3.96
C LEU A 366 -24.98 25.41 -5.04
N ALA A 367 -25.26 26.17 -6.10
CA ALA A 367 -24.29 26.44 -7.16
C ALA A 367 -23.06 27.19 -6.63
N ALA A 368 -23.26 28.13 -5.70
CA ALA A 368 -22.20 28.89 -5.05
C ALA A 368 -21.19 28.01 -4.28
N THR A 369 -21.58 26.82 -3.82
CA THR A 369 -20.65 25.88 -3.16
C THR A 369 -19.58 25.33 -4.11
N PHE A 370 -19.82 25.37 -5.42
CA PHE A 370 -18.87 24.90 -6.44
C PHE A 370 -17.90 25.99 -6.93
N TYR A 371 -17.99 27.22 -6.41
CA TYR A 371 -17.09 28.31 -6.81
C TYR A 371 -15.70 28.13 -6.18
N ASP A 372 -14.70 27.93 -7.05
CA ASP A 372 -13.28 27.86 -6.70
C ASP A 372 -12.42 28.89 -7.47
N GLY A 373 -13.07 29.83 -8.18
CA GLY A 373 -12.42 30.83 -9.03
C GLY A 373 -11.90 30.32 -10.39
N LEU A 374 -11.98 29.00 -10.64
CA LEU A 374 -11.52 28.37 -11.89
C LEU A 374 -12.64 27.66 -12.65
N THR A 375 -13.67 27.20 -11.94
CA THR A 375 -14.79 26.46 -12.49
C THR A 375 -15.61 27.33 -13.42
N GLU A 376 -15.82 26.84 -14.64
CA GLU A 376 -16.64 27.52 -15.63
C GLU A 376 -18.10 27.46 -15.19
N ILE A 377 -18.75 28.63 -15.12
CA ILE A 377 -20.12 28.75 -14.61
C ILE A 377 -21.12 27.92 -15.45
N GLU A 378 -20.82 27.72 -16.73
CA GLU A 378 -21.57 26.90 -17.69
C GLU A 378 -21.61 25.41 -17.33
N THR A 379 -20.68 24.93 -16.48
CA THR A 379 -20.67 23.53 -16.01
C THR A 379 -21.56 23.29 -14.79
N VAL A 380 -21.95 24.36 -14.10
CA VAL A 380 -22.72 24.31 -12.85
C VAL A 380 -24.14 24.84 -13.04
N LEU A 381 -24.31 25.88 -13.84
CA LEU A 381 -25.61 26.51 -14.11
C LEU A 381 -26.13 26.14 -15.50
N THR A 382 -27.45 25.99 -15.59
CA THR A 382 -28.15 25.80 -16.86
C THR A 382 -28.18 27.09 -17.69
N GLY A 383 -28.40 26.96 -19.01
CA GLY A 383 -28.48 28.13 -19.90
C GLY A 383 -29.54 29.15 -19.50
N ASP A 384 -30.68 28.69 -18.97
CA ASP A 384 -31.75 29.57 -18.49
C ASP A 384 -31.32 30.36 -17.25
N GLN A 385 -30.66 29.70 -16.30
CA GLN A 385 -30.11 30.35 -15.10
C GLN A 385 -29.03 31.38 -15.45
N ILE A 386 -28.17 31.07 -16.42
CA ILE A 386 -27.15 32.03 -16.90
C ILE A 386 -27.81 33.22 -17.60
N THR A 387 -28.85 32.99 -18.38
CA THR A 387 -29.60 34.06 -19.06
C THR A 387 -30.27 34.98 -18.04
N GLU A 388 -30.82 34.41 -16.96
CA GLU A 388 -31.41 35.19 -15.87
C GLU A 388 -30.36 36.03 -15.13
N LEU A 389 -29.20 35.45 -14.81
CA LEU A 389 -28.06 36.22 -14.27
C LEU A 389 -27.61 37.32 -15.23
N ASP A 390 -27.59 37.06 -16.54
CA ASP A 390 -27.19 38.04 -17.53
C ASP A 390 -28.16 39.22 -17.65
N ARG A 391 -29.47 39.00 -17.49
CA ARG A 391 -30.47 40.06 -17.40
C ARG A 391 -30.19 41.00 -16.24
N LEU A 392 -29.76 40.45 -15.10
CA LEU A 392 -29.46 41.22 -13.89
C LEU A 392 -28.15 42.02 -13.97
N ILE A 393 -27.14 41.49 -14.67
CA ILE A 393 -25.82 42.13 -14.79
C ILE A 393 -25.81 43.20 -15.90
N GLY A 394 -26.73 43.12 -16.88
CA GLY A 394 -26.79 44.03 -18.03
C GLY A 394 -25.82 43.64 -19.16
N ALA A 395 -25.69 44.48 -20.20
CA ALA A 395 -24.89 44.16 -21.39
C ALA A 395 -23.38 43.96 -21.09
N PRO A 396 -22.64 43.15 -21.89
CA PRO A 396 -21.21 42.96 -21.69
C PRO A 396 -20.44 44.28 -21.83
N LYS A 397 -19.65 44.65 -20.82
CA LYS A 397 -18.71 45.78 -20.93
C LYS A 397 -17.50 45.30 -21.75
N GLY A 398 -17.22 45.95 -22.89
CA GLY A 398 -16.02 45.67 -23.67
C GLY A 398 -14.75 45.99 -22.88
N VAL A 399 -13.69 45.19 -23.07
CA VAL A 399 -12.37 45.46 -22.47
C VAL A 399 -11.82 46.73 -23.09
N ARG A 400 -11.64 47.78 -22.28
CA ARG A 400 -11.11 49.08 -22.73
C ARG A 400 -9.71 48.92 -23.34
N PRO A 401 -9.35 49.74 -24.35
CA PRO A 401 -8.16 49.55 -25.17
C PRO A 401 -6.86 49.47 -24.38
#